data_AF-A0A1V5WBI4-F1
#
_entry.id   AF-A0A1V5WBI4-F1
#
_cell.length_a   1.000
_cell.length_b   1.000
_cell.length_c   1.000
_cell.angle_alpha   90.00
_cell.angle_beta   90.00
_cell.angle_gamma   90.00
#
_symmetry.space_group_name_H-M   'P 1'
#
loop_
_entity.id
_entity.type
_entity.pdbx_description
1 polymer ?
#
loop_
_entity_poly.entity_id
_entity_poly.type
_entity_poly.pdbx_seq_one_letter_code
_entity_poly.pdbx_strand_id
1 'polypeptide(L)'
;MEVVAGWETPILQTAAIENQGLTELVEAITAHRQYLESSGRWELRRRLHARAEVETWLQRHLLLLVEQRVGEERFAAAVEAVLRREKDPATAAQELLAPLLKP
;
A
#
# COMPACT_ATOMS: atom_id res chain seq x y z
N MET A 1 28.44 14.96 10.70
CA MET A 1 27.35 14.00 10.40
C MET A 1 27.61 13.51 8.99
N GLU A 2 28.17 12.31 8.85
CA GLU A 2 28.45 11.72 7.54
C GLU A 2 27.13 11.41 6.85
N VAL A 3 26.88 12.06 5.72
CA VAL A 3 25.81 11.67 4.81
C VAL A 3 26.28 10.35 4.21
N VAL A 4 25.73 9.22 4.66
CA VAL A 4 26.02 7.93 4.02
C VAL A 4 25.54 8.06 2.57
N ALA A 5 26.47 8.19 1.63
CA ALA A 5 26.15 8.36 0.21
C ALA A 5 25.25 7.20 -0.22
N GLY A 6 24.04 7.54 -0.67
CA GLY A 6 23.05 6.57 -1.15
C GLY A 6 23.41 6.05 -2.55
N TRP A 7 22.58 5.16 -3.08
CA TRP A 7 22.66 4.80 -4.50
C TRP A 7 22.43 6.03 -5.38
N GLU A 8 23.42 6.40 -6.18
CA GLU A 8 23.26 7.40 -7.24
C GLU A 8 22.58 6.72 -8.43
N THR A 9 21.37 7.18 -8.77
CA THR A 9 20.59 6.57 -9.85
C THR A 9 21.11 7.06 -11.20
N PRO A 10 21.75 6.20 -12.02
CA PRO A 10 22.29 6.63 -13.30
C PRO A 10 21.17 6.92 -14.30
N ILE A 11 21.39 7.92 -15.17
CA ILE A 11 20.52 8.19 -16.32
C ILE A 11 21.20 7.58 -17.55
N LEU A 12 20.59 6.53 -18.11
CA LEU A 12 21.11 5.78 -19.25
C LEU A 12 20.22 6.00 -20.48
N GLN A 13 20.84 6.23 -21.64
CA GLN A 13 20.13 6.28 -22.92
C GLN A 13 19.95 4.86 -23.45
N THR A 14 18.73 4.50 -23.84
CA THR A 14 18.39 3.19 -24.42
C THR A 14 17.48 3.37 -25.62
N ALA A 15 17.54 2.44 -26.57
CA ALA A 15 16.65 2.39 -27.72
C ALA A 15 16.27 0.94 -28.01
N ALA A 16 15.03 0.56 -27.69
CA ALA A 16 14.61 -0.84 -27.65
C ALA A 16 14.50 -1.47 -29.05
N ILE A 17 14.05 -0.72 -30.05
CA ILE A 17 13.89 -1.20 -31.43
C ILE A 17 15.27 -1.42 -32.07
N GLU A 18 16.22 -0.54 -31.75
CA GLU A 18 17.59 -0.53 -32.24
C GLU A 18 18.52 -1.43 -31.40
N ASN A 19 18.00 -2.08 -30.35
CA ASN A 19 18.75 -2.92 -29.42
C ASN A 19 19.97 -2.20 -28.80
N GLN A 20 19.82 -0.92 -28.47
CA GLN A 20 20.90 -0.07 -27.96
C GLN A 20 20.74 0.21 -26.47
N GLY A 21 21.84 0.15 -25.72
CA GLY A 21 21.89 0.52 -24.29
C GLY A 21 21.31 -0.53 -23.33
N LEU A 22 20.89 -1.70 -23.85
CA LEU A 22 20.25 -2.73 -23.02
C LEU A 22 21.24 -3.45 -22.10
N THR A 23 22.49 -3.65 -22.53
CA THR A 23 23.53 -4.27 -21.71
C THR A 23 23.83 -3.40 -20.50
N GLU A 24 24.07 -2.11 -20.71
CA GLU A 24 24.34 -1.11 -19.67
C GLU A 24 23.15 -0.99 -18.70
N LEU A 25 21.92 -1.08 -19.21
CA LEU A 25 20.71 -1.11 -18.39
C LEU A 25 20.68 -2.33 -17.46
N VAL A 26 20.95 -3.53 -17.99
CA VAL A 26 20.96 -4.78 -17.19
C VAL A 26 22.08 -4.75 -16.14
N GLU A 27 23.24 -4.21 -16.49
CA GLU A 27 24.35 -4.01 -15.55
C GLU A 27 23.94 -3.06 -14.41
N ALA A 28 23.32 -1.92 -14.72
CA ALA A 28 22.85 -0.96 -13.72
C ALA A 28 21.78 -1.56 -12.79
N ILE A 29 20.84 -2.35 -13.33
CA ILE A 29 19.84 -3.09 -12.55
C ILE A 29 20.54 -4.05 -11.58
N THR A 30 21.54 -4.80 -12.07
CA THR A 30 22.28 -5.79 -11.28
C THR A 30 23.09 -5.12 -10.18
N ALA A 31 23.78 -4.02 -10.49
CA ALA A 31 24.55 -3.24 -9.52
C ALA A 31 23.64 -2.62 -8.45
N HIS A 32 22.47 -2.10 -8.83
CA HIS A 32 21.50 -1.58 -7.87
C HIS A 32 20.98 -2.67 -6.93
N ARG A 33 20.73 -3.89 -7.46
CA ARG A 33 20.34 -5.03 -6.63
C ARG A 33 21.44 -5.37 -5.61
N GLN A 34 22.69 -5.47 -6.04
CA GLN A 34 23.83 -5.75 -5.15
C GLN A 34 23.99 -4.66 -4.08
N TYR A 35 23.78 -3.39 -4.44
CA TYR A 35 23.73 -2.30 -3.48
C TYR A 35 22.61 -2.50 -2.46
N LEU A 36 21.38 -2.81 -2.90
CA LEU A 36 20.25 -3.01 -1.99
C LEU A 36 20.50 -4.17 -1.04
N GLU A 37 21.06 -5.28 -1.53
CA GLU A 37 21.37 -6.46 -0.72
C GLU A 37 22.50 -6.15 0.30
N SER A 38 23.62 -5.56 -0.15
CA SER A 38 24.76 -5.25 0.72
C SER A 38 24.50 -4.13 1.72
N SER A 39 23.64 -3.16 1.38
CA SER A 39 23.22 -2.08 2.29
C SER A 39 22.08 -2.47 3.24
N GLY A 40 21.54 -3.69 3.15
CA GLY A 40 20.38 -4.15 3.92
C GLY A 40 19.05 -3.50 3.52
N ARG A 41 19.05 -2.56 2.57
CA ARG A 41 17.85 -1.87 2.07
C ARG A 41 16.89 -2.80 1.34
N TRP A 42 17.40 -3.91 0.78
CA TRP A 42 16.58 -4.93 0.14
C TRP A 42 15.56 -5.53 1.09
N GLU A 43 16.02 -5.96 2.28
CA GLU A 43 15.15 -6.55 3.29
C GLU A 43 14.17 -5.53 3.87
N LEU A 44 14.62 -4.30 4.09
CA LEU A 44 13.74 -3.20 4.50
C LEU A 44 12.61 -2.96 3.49
N ARG A 45 12.94 -2.88 2.19
CA ARG A 45 11.96 -2.73 1.11
C ARG A 45 10.98 -3.89 1.07
N ARG A 46 11.46 -5.14 1.19
CA ARG A 46 10.59 -6.32 1.23
C ARG A 46 9.61 -6.28 2.38
N ARG A 47 10.05 -5.91 3.59
CA ARG A 47 9.18 -5.78 4.76
C ARG A 47 8.12 -4.69 4.57
N LEU A 48 8.51 -3.53 4.06
CA LEU A 48 7.58 -2.43 3.78
C LEU A 48 6.55 -2.84 2.73
N HIS A 49 6.97 -3.54 1.67
CA HIS A 49 6.06 -4.00 0.63
C HIS A 49 5.09 -5.06 1.15
N ALA A 50 5.58 -6.08 1.84
CA ALA A 50 4.74 -7.12 2.45
C ALA A 50 3.73 -6.53 3.45
N ARG A 51 4.15 -5.55 4.27
CA ARG A 51 3.25 -4.83 5.17
C ARG A 51 2.14 -4.13 4.39
N ALA A 52 2.49 -3.36 3.35
CA ALA A 52 1.51 -2.63 2.54
C ALA A 52 0.53 -3.58 1.82
N GLU A 53 1.02 -4.74 1.35
CA GLU A 53 0.17 -5.78 0.75
C GLU A 53 -0.83 -6.34 1.77
N VAL A 54 -0.35 -6.70 2.98
CA VAL A 54 -1.22 -7.20 4.06
C VAL A 54 -2.26 -6.14 4.45
N GLU A 55 -1.84 -4.89 4.62
CA GLU A 55 -2.76 -3.78 4.94
C GLU A 55 -3.82 -3.58 3.84
N THR A 56 -3.43 -3.68 2.56
CA THR A 56 -4.34 -3.57 1.41
C THR A 56 -5.38 -4.70 1.42
N TRP A 57 -4.94 -5.94 1.59
CA TRP A 57 -5.84 -7.09 1.66
C TRP A 57 -6.76 -7.02 2.87
N LEU A 58 -6.24 -6.61 4.03
CA LEU A 58 -7.02 -6.46 5.24
C LEU A 58 -8.15 -5.44 5.05
N GLN A 59 -7.85 -4.26 4.50
CA GLN A 59 -8.87 -3.23 4.23
C GLN A 59 -9.96 -3.74 3.29
N ARG A 60 -9.56 -4.46 2.22
CA ARG A 60 -10.52 -5.07 1.28
C ARG A 60 -11.42 -6.10 1.95
N HIS A 61 -10.86 -6.98 2.77
CA HIS A 61 -11.63 -8.01 3.47
C HIS A 61 -12.57 -7.42 4.52
N LEU A 62 -12.15 -6.36 5.23
CA LEU A 62 -13.02 -5.67 6.18
C LEU A 62 -14.23 -5.03 5.48
N LEU A 63 -14.03 -4.41 4.32
CA LEU A 63 -15.14 -3.84 3.54
C LEU A 63 -16.14 -4.92 3.11
N LEU A 64 -15.65 -6.04 2.57
CA LEU A 64 -16.51 -7.17 2.20
C LEU A 64 -17.27 -7.74 3.40
N LEU A 65 -16.63 -7.82 4.57
CA LEU A 65 -17.28 -8.27 5.81
C LEU A 65 -18.41 -7.32 6.22
N VAL A 66 -18.18 -6.01 6.13
CA VAL A 66 -19.20 -4.98 6.41
C VAL A 66 -20.38 -5.13 5.46
N GLU A 67 -20.14 -5.23 4.15
CA GLU A 67 -21.20 -5.44 3.15
C GLU A 67 -22.04 -6.69 3.47
N GLN A 68 -21.40 -7.80 3.84
CA GLN A 68 -22.07 -9.06 4.15
C GLN A 68 -22.87 -9.04 5.46
N ARG A 69 -22.40 -8.32 6.48
CA ARG A 69 -22.92 -8.45 7.85
C ARG A 69 -23.76 -7.26 8.33
N VAL A 70 -23.49 -6.07 7.82
CA VAL A 70 -24.24 -4.85 8.14
C VAL A 70 -25.50 -4.76 7.27
N GLY A 71 -25.39 -5.10 5.99
CA GLY A 71 -26.47 -5.00 5.02
C GLY A 71 -26.80 -3.56 4.62
N GLU A 72 -27.49 -3.42 3.49
CA GLU A 72 -27.79 -2.12 2.86
C GLU A 72 -28.66 -1.22 3.75
N GLU A 73 -29.71 -1.78 4.39
CA GLU A 73 -30.65 -0.99 5.19
C GLU A 73 -29.98 -0.29 6.37
N ARG A 74 -29.12 -1.00 7.09
CA ARG A 74 -28.42 -0.46 8.26
C ARG A 74 -27.34 0.55 7.84
N PHE A 75 -26.68 0.30 6.72
CA PHE A 75 -25.72 1.25 6.15
C PHE A 75 -26.42 2.55 5.72
N ALA A 76 -27.55 2.45 5.00
CA ALA A 76 -28.35 3.60 4.59
C ALA A 76 -28.86 4.40 5.80
N ALA A 77 -29.33 3.72 6.86
CA ALA A 77 -29.74 4.39 8.09
C ALA A 77 -28.60 5.19 8.76
N ALA A 78 -27.37 4.68 8.73
CA ALA A 78 -26.21 5.40 9.23
C ALA A 78 -25.87 6.63 8.39
N VAL A 79 -25.97 6.53 7.06
CA VAL A 79 -25.79 7.68 6.15
C VAL A 79 -26.84 8.76 6.43
N GLU A 80 -28.10 8.37 6.60
CA GLU A 80 -29.19 9.30 6.95
C GLU A 80 -28.93 10.04 8.27
N ALA A 81 -28.44 9.34 9.30
CA ALA A 81 -28.08 9.98 10.58
C ALA A 81 -26.95 11.02 10.40
N VAL A 82 -25.99 10.76 9.51
CA VAL A 82 -24.92 11.73 9.18
C VAL A 82 -25.48 12.94 8.44
N LEU A 83 -26.35 12.72 7.44
CA LEU A 83 -26.99 13.82 6.70
C LEU A 83 -27.84 14.72 7.60
N ARG A 84 -28.50 14.14 8.61
CA ARG A 84 -29.26 14.87 9.63
C ARG A 84 -28.38 15.53 10.71
N ARG A 85 -27.05 15.35 10.64
CA ARG A 85 -26.07 15.83 11.63
C ARG A 85 -26.30 15.29 13.04
N GLU A 86 -26.92 14.12 13.15
CA GLU A 86 -27.08 13.41 14.42
C GLU A 86 -25.77 12.75 14.85
N LYS A 87 -24.93 12.37 13.87
CA LYS A 87 -23.61 11.75 14.05
C LYS A 87 -22.63 12.26 13.00
N ASP A 88 -21.34 12.27 13.31
CA ASP A 88 -20.31 12.42 12.29
C ASP A 88 -20.00 11.08 11.61
N PRO A 89 -19.36 11.10 10.41
CA PRO A 89 -19.06 9.88 9.67
C PRO A 89 -18.20 8.85 10.44
N ALA A 90 -17.28 9.31 11.30
CA ALA A 90 -16.39 8.41 12.02
C ALA A 90 -17.14 7.65 13.11
N THR A 91 -18.00 8.33 13.87
CA THR A 91 -18.88 7.68 14.86
C THR A 91 -19.86 6.71 14.20
N ALA A 92 -20.49 7.09 13.09
CA ALA A 92 -21.38 6.20 12.35
C ALA A 92 -20.66 4.91 11.89
N ALA A 93 -19.45 5.03 11.35
CA ALA A 93 -18.63 3.87 10.95
C ALA A 93 -18.27 2.96 12.15
N GLN A 94 -17.90 3.53 13.30
CA GLN A 94 -17.60 2.76 14.51
C GLN A 94 -18.80 1.93 14.99
N GLU A 95 -20.01 2.50 14.96
CA GLU A 95 -21.23 1.79 15.35
C GLU A 95 -21.63 0.66 14.38
N LEU A 96 -21.36 0.84 13.08
CA LEU A 96 -21.55 -0.21 12.08
C LEU A 96 -20.56 -1.37 12.30
N LEU A 97 -19.33 -1.08 12.73
CA LEU A 97 -18.30 -2.07 13.00
C LEU A 97 -18.46 -2.78 14.36
N ALA A 98 -19.03 -2.12 15.37
CA ALA A 98 -19.11 -2.65 16.74
C ALA A 98 -19.71 -4.08 16.87
N PRO A 99 -20.75 -4.48 16.11
CA PRO A 99 -21.28 -5.84 16.15
C PRO A 99 -20.35 -6.88 15.51
N LEU A 100 -19.45 -6.48 14.62
CA LEU A 100 -18.52 -7.37 13.92
C LEU A 100 -17.29 -7.72 14.77
N LEU A 101 -17.01 -6.91 15.80
CA LEU A 101 -15.85 -7.04 16.68
C LEU A 101 -16.16 -7.80 17.97
N LYS A 102 -17.44 -8.11 18.25
CA LYS A 102 -17.84 -8.94 19.40
C LYS A 102 -17.95 -10.40 18.96
N PRO A 103 -17.33 -11.35 19.70
CA PRO A 103 -17.41 -12.77 19.41
C PRO A 103 -18.84 -13.33 19.59
#